data_AF-A0A7X6RYN2-F1
#
_entry.id   AF-A0A7X6RYN2-F1
#
_cell.length_a   1.000
_cell.length_b   1.000
_cell.length_c   1.000
_cell.angle_alpha   90.00
_cell.angle_beta   90.00
_cell.angle_gamma   90.00
#
_symmetry.space_group_name_H-M   'P 1'
#
loop_
_entity.id
_entity.type
_entity.pdbx_description
1 polymer ?
#
loop_
_entity_poly.entity_id
_entity_poly.type
_entity_poly.pdbx_seq_one_letter_code
_entity_poly.pdbx_strand_id
1 'polypeptide(L)'
;MTGGGFGGPNPFGGQPGPGPQNQPPQQPGWGGGPGPQYPQAPTGGQQFGTPLPPPPPPPQWGAGPSQPGQFGNQPPFTGQPSGPPGYLPPMPTPKPARKPLLRLPSTKRGRRILLGTGAGVLAVALIVGGVVVFSGGENDGGTGKASEAVSAYLEALQRGDAKAALALGRDQPPDTSMLTDEILKQQMEKFPITDVKILGDIPTTDGGAMVHVIAKVGGIDSDERITLEKPPPGEGWKLKSAAMSVEFKIQDMNPGLAKSITVWDKPVPKSGKAYVFPGLVELGSSNPALEVGNSPAVGNADPTLYEISTMSRVVYPEVKVSDTGRQMVRDELKKALDKCAESTSLEPPKCPNKAARSDFVADSAKWTAPSDLEAVTINFMDPKTGKAMIIGNAEFGISVRTQSGETETGTFLASVFGNADMTQNPPVVDFDRA
;
A
#
# COMPACT_ATOMS: atom_id res chain seq x y z
N MET A 1 4.07 56.15 -61.09
CA MET A 1 3.72 57.59 -60.96
C MET A 1 3.27 57.82 -59.52
N THR A 2 3.72 58.92 -58.88
CA THR A 2 3.15 59.59 -57.67
C THR A 2 2.62 58.75 -56.48
N GLY A 3 3.03 58.91 -55.22
CA GLY A 3 3.97 59.85 -54.60
C GLY A 3 3.42 60.53 -53.32
N GLY A 4 4.10 60.31 -52.17
CA GLY A 4 4.31 61.27 -51.06
C GLY A 4 3.16 61.56 -50.06
N GLY A 5 3.36 61.76 -48.74
CA GLY A 5 4.54 61.60 -47.87
C GLY A 5 5.06 62.89 -47.21
N PHE A 6 4.86 63.05 -45.88
CA PHE A 6 5.52 64.02 -44.96
C PHE A 6 5.32 63.54 -43.49
N GLY A 7 6.25 63.65 -42.52
CA GLY A 7 7.65 64.07 -42.51
C GLY A 7 8.28 63.96 -41.09
N GLY A 8 9.62 63.88 -40.98
CA GLY A 8 10.41 64.11 -39.73
C GLY A 8 11.11 65.49 -39.76
N PRO A 9 12.16 65.83 -38.94
CA PRO A 9 13.07 64.96 -38.15
C PRO A 9 13.48 65.46 -36.71
N ASN A 10 14.39 64.72 -36.04
CA ASN A 10 15.17 65.01 -34.78
C ASN A 10 16.31 66.09 -34.99
N PRO A 11 17.22 66.53 -34.05
CA PRO A 11 17.85 65.82 -32.89
C PRO A 11 18.45 66.67 -31.68
N PHE A 12 19.53 66.16 -31.02
CA PHE A 12 20.45 66.69 -29.95
C PHE A 12 20.02 66.50 -28.47
N GLY A 13 20.84 66.11 -27.46
CA GLY A 13 22.25 65.66 -27.26
C GLY A 13 22.52 65.46 -25.72
N GLY A 14 23.56 64.84 -25.13
CA GLY A 14 24.84 64.23 -25.58
C GLY A 14 25.47 63.23 -24.55
N GLN A 15 26.76 63.39 -24.16
CA GLN A 15 27.64 62.44 -23.40
C GLN A 15 28.80 63.20 -22.62
N PRO A 16 29.96 62.63 -22.16
CA PRO A 16 30.24 61.59 -21.14
C PRO A 16 31.50 61.83 -20.19
N GLY A 17 31.72 60.95 -19.19
CA GLY A 17 33.06 60.55 -18.64
C GLY A 17 33.86 61.57 -17.77
N PRO A 18 35.06 61.23 -17.22
CA PRO A 18 35.89 60.00 -17.29
C PRO A 18 36.25 59.37 -15.90
N GLY A 19 37.26 58.47 -15.82
CA GLY A 19 37.57 57.60 -14.65
C GLY A 19 38.85 57.88 -13.80
N PRO A 20 39.75 56.90 -13.53
CA PRO A 20 40.07 56.49 -12.14
C PRO A 20 41.57 56.38 -11.72
N GLN A 21 41.90 56.28 -10.41
CA GLN A 21 43.11 55.58 -9.86
C GLN A 21 43.28 55.53 -8.29
N ASN A 22 43.87 54.42 -7.78
CA ASN A 22 44.73 54.18 -6.56
C ASN A 22 44.22 54.52 -5.12
N GLN A 23 44.06 53.58 -4.15
CA GLN A 23 45.02 52.75 -3.34
C GLN A 23 45.61 53.44 -2.06
N PRO A 24 46.03 52.73 -0.96
CA PRO A 24 45.43 51.61 -0.20
C PRO A 24 45.28 51.89 1.35
N PRO A 25 45.84 51.13 2.34
CA PRO A 25 45.06 50.30 3.30
C PRO A 25 45.21 50.65 4.80
N GLN A 26 44.23 50.33 5.67
CA GLN A 26 44.44 50.15 7.14
C GLN A 26 43.48 49.15 7.84
N GLN A 27 44.07 48.21 8.58
CA GLN A 27 43.62 47.67 9.89
C GLN A 27 44.54 48.34 10.95
N PRO A 28 44.22 48.45 12.28
CA PRO A 28 43.52 47.47 13.12
C PRO A 28 42.57 48.05 14.21
N GLY A 29 42.00 47.20 15.09
CA GLY A 29 41.40 47.67 16.34
C GLY A 29 40.48 46.67 17.07
N TRP A 30 40.96 46.09 18.19
CA TRP A 30 40.12 45.44 19.19
C TRP A 30 39.59 46.48 20.21
N GLY A 31 38.31 46.41 20.61
CA GLY A 31 37.82 47.26 21.72
C GLY A 31 36.31 47.26 22.03
N GLY A 32 35.88 46.48 23.03
CA GLY A 32 35.01 46.95 24.12
C GLY A 32 33.51 47.29 23.92
N GLY A 33 32.63 46.28 23.97
CA GLY A 33 31.26 46.33 24.53
C GLY A 33 30.17 47.18 23.81
N PRO A 34 28.96 47.29 24.38
CA PRO A 34 28.24 46.40 25.30
C PRO A 34 27.17 45.55 24.58
N GLY A 35 26.59 44.54 25.26
CA GLY A 35 25.68 43.56 24.62
C GLY A 35 24.25 44.06 24.31
N PRO A 36 23.58 43.58 23.24
CA PRO A 36 22.16 43.80 22.99
C PRO A 36 21.26 42.98 23.94
N GLN A 37 20.19 43.60 24.41
CA GLN A 37 19.22 43.04 25.36
C GLN A 37 18.17 42.18 24.64
N TYR A 38 17.86 41.00 25.20
CA TYR A 38 16.65 40.25 24.85
C TYR A 38 15.50 40.66 25.80
N PRO A 39 14.29 40.96 25.30
CA PRO A 39 13.15 41.30 26.16
C PRO A 39 12.72 40.12 27.04
N GLN A 40 12.62 40.35 28.35
CA GLN A 40 12.08 39.37 29.30
C GLN A 40 10.55 39.37 29.31
N ALA A 41 9.94 38.20 29.55
CA ALA A 41 8.51 38.06 29.74
C ALA A 41 8.08 38.55 31.15
N PRO A 42 6.94 39.26 31.32
CA PRO A 42 6.42 39.62 32.63
C PRO A 42 5.65 38.46 33.27
N THR A 43 6.02 38.11 34.51
CA THR A 43 5.21 37.29 35.41
C THR A 43 4.07 38.11 36.02
N GLY A 44 2.86 37.56 36.11
CA GLY A 44 1.78 38.22 36.84
C GLY A 44 0.53 37.36 37.10
N GLY A 45 0.06 37.39 38.35
CA GLY A 45 -1.36 37.28 38.72
C GLY A 45 -2.02 35.90 38.72
N GLN A 46 -2.25 35.34 39.91
CA GLN A 46 -3.35 34.38 40.11
C GLN A 46 -4.68 35.14 40.24
N GLN A 47 -5.71 34.73 39.50
CA GLN A 47 -7.10 35.06 39.84
C GLN A 47 -8.04 33.94 39.37
N PHE A 48 -9.04 33.62 40.20
CA PHE A 48 -9.92 32.47 40.01
C PHE A 48 -10.96 32.70 38.90
N GLY A 49 -11.10 31.73 37.99
CA GLY A 49 -12.17 31.67 36.99
C GLY A 49 -13.16 30.53 37.30
N THR A 50 -14.44 30.74 37.01
CA THR A 50 -15.53 29.79 37.26
C THR A 50 -15.57 28.64 36.25
N PRO A 51 -16.17 27.46 36.60
CA PRO A 51 -16.31 26.35 35.66
C PRO A 51 -17.32 26.67 34.54
N LEU A 52 -16.98 26.32 33.30
CA LEU A 52 -17.91 26.30 32.17
C LEU A 52 -18.93 25.14 32.32
N PRO A 53 -20.21 25.33 31.93
CA PRO A 53 -21.20 24.25 31.96
C PRO A 53 -20.95 23.22 30.84
N PRO A 54 -21.33 21.94 31.05
CA PRO A 54 -21.17 20.88 30.05
C PRO A 54 -22.13 21.04 28.86
N PRO A 55 -21.80 20.47 27.68
CA PRO A 55 -22.65 20.52 26.50
C PRO A 55 -23.94 19.67 26.66
N PRO A 56 -25.03 20.01 25.94
CA PRO A 56 -26.29 19.29 26.02
C PRO A 56 -26.23 17.90 25.35
N PRO A 57 -27.09 16.94 25.77
CA PRO A 57 -27.17 15.61 25.17
C PRO A 57 -27.80 15.65 23.75
N PRO A 58 -27.52 14.65 22.90
CA PRO A 58 -28.05 14.58 21.54
C PRO A 58 -29.57 14.33 21.52
N PRO A 59 -30.28 14.75 20.45
CA PRO A 59 -31.73 14.64 20.36
C PRO A 59 -32.20 13.19 20.23
N GLN A 60 -33.10 12.79 21.12
CA GLN A 60 -33.85 11.54 21.03
C GLN A 60 -34.87 11.60 19.88
N TRP A 61 -34.82 10.64 18.96
CA TRP A 61 -35.85 10.49 17.93
C TRP A 61 -37.16 9.99 18.55
N GLY A 62 -38.24 10.72 18.33
CA GLY A 62 -39.54 10.44 18.94
C GLY A 62 -40.20 9.19 18.36
N ALA A 63 -40.72 8.33 19.24
CA ALA A 63 -41.65 7.26 18.86
C ALA A 63 -43.05 7.84 18.59
N GLY A 64 -43.67 7.42 17.49
CA GLY A 64 -45.06 7.77 17.17
C GLY A 64 -46.09 7.04 18.05
N PRO A 65 -47.35 7.51 18.09
CA PRO A 65 -48.36 7.01 19.02
C PRO A 65 -48.98 5.67 18.56
N SER A 66 -49.01 4.68 19.46
CA SER A 66 -49.76 3.43 19.29
C SER A 66 -51.09 3.45 20.04
N GLN A 67 -52.15 2.98 19.38
CA GLN A 67 -53.48 2.77 19.95
C GLN A 67 -53.62 1.37 20.61
N PRO A 68 -54.65 1.12 21.44
CA PRO A 68 -54.51 0.24 22.60
C PRO A 68 -55.11 -1.19 22.48
N GLY A 69 -54.47 -2.13 23.20
CA GLY A 69 -55.14 -3.22 23.92
C GLY A 69 -55.10 -4.62 23.30
N GLN A 70 -54.47 -5.58 23.99
CA GLN A 70 -55.21 -6.47 24.92
C GLN A 70 -54.27 -7.28 25.85
N PHE A 71 -54.88 -7.80 26.92
CA PHE A 71 -54.29 -8.31 28.16
C PHE A 71 -53.52 -9.64 28.07
N GLY A 72 -52.52 -9.82 28.94
CA GLY A 72 -51.90 -11.10 29.28
C GLY A 72 -51.09 -11.00 30.58
N ASN A 73 -51.52 -11.66 31.66
CA ASN A 73 -51.00 -11.47 33.02
C ASN A 73 -49.57 -12.01 33.25
N GLN A 74 -48.73 -11.24 33.97
CA GLN A 74 -47.74 -11.77 34.91
C GLN A 74 -47.66 -10.89 36.19
N PRO A 75 -47.67 -11.48 37.41
CA PRO A 75 -47.52 -10.75 38.67
C PRO A 75 -46.04 -10.44 39.01
N PRO A 76 -45.77 -9.49 39.93
CA PRO A 76 -44.48 -8.78 39.98
C PRO A 76 -43.37 -9.46 40.81
N PHE A 77 -42.13 -9.10 40.47
CA PHE A 77 -40.91 -9.44 41.20
C PHE A 77 -40.88 -8.78 42.60
N THR A 78 -40.61 -9.54 43.66
CA THR A 78 -40.41 -9.02 45.02
C THR A 78 -39.16 -9.57 45.68
N GLY A 79 -38.46 -8.70 46.40
CA GLY A 79 -37.78 -9.00 47.67
C GLY A 79 -36.77 -10.15 47.72
N GLN A 80 -35.50 -9.81 47.62
CA GLN A 80 -34.36 -10.63 48.02
C GLN A 80 -34.37 -10.91 49.55
N PRO A 81 -34.03 -12.14 50.00
CA PRO A 81 -33.35 -12.34 51.28
C PRO A 81 -31.97 -13.02 51.13
N SER A 82 -31.09 -12.77 52.09
CA SER A 82 -29.72 -13.28 52.16
C SER A 82 -29.62 -14.74 52.64
N GLY A 83 -28.64 -15.48 52.13
CA GLY A 83 -28.30 -16.86 52.53
C GLY A 83 -26.80 -17.09 52.75
N PRO A 84 -26.38 -18.19 53.42
CA PRO A 84 -25.03 -18.32 53.99
C PRO A 84 -23.95 -18.80 53.00
N PRO A 85 -22.65 -18.66 53.33
CA PRO A 85 -21.56 -18.99 52.41
C PRO A 85 -21.34 -20.50 52.27
N GLY A 86 -21.31 -21.00 51.03
CA GLY A 86 -21.12 -22.42 50.71
C GLY A 86 -20.23 -22.67 49.50
N TYR A 87 -19.08 -23.31 49.74
CA TYR A 87 -18.26 -24.13 48.84
C TYR A 87 -18.18 -23.78 47.33
N LEU A 88 -17.00 -23.29 46.92
CA LEU A 88 -16.53 -23.36 45.53
C LEU A 88 -15.99 -24.77 45.20
N PRO A 89 -16.29 -25.35 44.02
CA PRO A 89 -15.67 -26.59 43.56
C PRO A 89 -14.20 -26.36 43.11
N PRO A 90 -13.32 -27.37 43.26
CA PRO A 90 -11.88 -27.20 42.98
C PRO A 90 -11.54 -27.17 41.48
N MET A 91 -10.56 -26.35 41.11
CA MET A 91 -10.01 -26.28 39.75
C MET A 91 -9.19 -27.54 39.39
N PRO A 92 -9.21 -28.01 38.13
CA PRO A 92 -8.42 -29.16 37.69
C PRO A 92 -6.92 -28.85 37.60
N THR A 93 -6.07 -29.78 38.04
CA THR A 93 -4.61 -29.65 38.05
C THR A 93 -3.97 -30.04 36.70
N PRO A 94 -2.78 -29.49 36.34
CA PRO A 94 -2.10 -29.82 35.09
C PRO A 94 -1.47 -31.21 35.11
N LYS A 95 -1.55 -31.94 33.98
CA LYS A 95 -0.87 -33.23 33.80
C LYS A 95 0.57 -33.04 33.28
N PRO A 96 1.56 -33.82 33.75
CA PRO A 96 2.97 -33.65 33.37
C PRO A 96 3.29 -34.15 31.94
N ALA A 97 4.35 -33.58 31.37
CA ALA A 97 4.78 -33.80 29.98
C ALA A 97 5.31 -35.22 29.70
N ARG A 98 5.06 -35.73 28.49
CA ARG A 98 5.72 -36.93 27.94
C ARG A 98 6.98 -36.55 27.15
N LYS A 99 8.04 -37.32 27.36
CA LYS A 99 9.34 -37.22 26.68
C LYS A 99 9.28 -37.68 25.21
N PRO A 100 10.23 -37.25 24.34
CA PRO A 100 10.09 -37.33 22.89
C PRO A 100 10.33 -38.74 22.34
N LEU A 101 9.65 -39.06 21.23
CA LEU A 101 9.96 -40.23 20.40
C LEU A 101 10.96 -39.85 19.31
N LEU A 102 12.05 -40.61 19.22
CA LEU A 102 13.04 -40.50 18.13
C LEU A 102 12.35 -40.66 16.77
N ARG A 103 12.71 -39.79 15.82
CA ARG A 103 12.44 -40.00 14.39
C ARG A 103 13.76 -39.97 13.63
N LEU A 104 14.24 -41.14 13.24
CA LEU A 104 15.43 -41.29 12.39
C LEU A 104 15.14 -40.88 10.93
N PRO A 105 16.18 -40.51 10.15
CA PRO A 105 16.01 -39.69 8.95
C PRO A 105 15.56 -40.48 7.72
N SER A 106 14.64 -39.89 6.93
CA SER A 106 14.34 -40.35 5.58
C SER A 106 15.29 -39.69 4.57
N THR A 107 15.79 -40.48 3.61
CA THR A 107 16.95 -40.14 2.78
C THR A 107 16.64 -39.29 1.55
N LYS A 108 17.65 -38.53 1.10
CA LYS A 108 17.63 -37.67 -0.09
C LYS A 108 17.41 -38.42 -1.42
N ARG A 109 17.06 -37.60 -2.43
CA ARG A 109 17.18 -37.73 -3.91
C ARG A 109 15.84 -38.03 -4.63
N GLY A 110 15.53 -37.38 -5.76
CA GLY A 110 16.38 -36.44 -6.51
C GLY A 110 15.66 -35.54 -7.52
N ARG A 111 16.38 -34.49 -7.89
CA ARG A 111 16.04 -33.42 -8.82
C ARG A 111 15.97 -33.96 -10.26
N ARG A 112 14.90 -33.66 -11.00
CA ARG A 112 14.96 -33.53 -12.47
C ARG A 112 14.26 -32.23 -12.88
N ILE A 113 15.06 -31.35 -13.46
CA ILE A 113 14.59 -30.20 -14.23
C ILE A 113 14.17 -30.75 -15.60
N LEU A 114 13.03 -30.31 -16.10
CA LEU A 114 12.66 -30.45 -17.51
C LEU A 114 12.17 -29.08 -17.98
N LEU A 115 13.00 -28.40 -18.76
CA LEU A 115 12.50 -27.35 -19.65
C LEU A 115 11.62 -28.03 -20.69
N GLY A 116 10.44 -27.47 -20.94
CA GLY A 116 9.49 -27.93 -21.95
C GLY A 116 8.76 -26.74 -22.54
N THR A 117 9.21 -26.28 -23.69
CA THR A 117 8.50 -25.34 -24.56
C THR A 117 7.26 -26.00 -25.17
N GLY A 118 6.16 -25.26 -25.29
CA GLY A 118 4.90 -25.70 -25.89
C GLY A 118 3.71 -25.21 -25.06
N ALA A 119 3.09 -24.07 -25.37
CA ALA A 119 2.19 -23.85 -26.50
C ALA A 119 0.88 -24.65 -26.41
N GLY A 120 -0.19 -23.99 -25.96
CA GLY A 120 -1.58 -24.30 -26.30
C GLY A 120 -2.32 -25.32 -25.42
N VAL A 121 -3.24 -24.80 -24.58
CA VAL A 121 -4.66 -25.11 -24.75
C VAL A 121 -5.45 -23.81 -24.66
N LEU A 122 -5.79 -23.25 -25.82
CA LEU A 122 -6.72 -22.15 -25.93
C LEU A 122 -8.13 -22.74 -25.81
N ALA A 123 -8.63 -22.84 -24.58
CA ALA A 123 -9.96 -23.39 -24.30
C ALA A 123 -11.03 -22.40 -24.73
N VAL A 124 -11.42 -22.46 -26.01
CA VAL A 124 -12.53 -21.69 -26.57
C VAL A 124 -13.84 -22.11 -25.90
N ALA A 125 -14.25 -21.34 -24.88
CA ALA A 125 -15.62 -21.35 -24.39
C ALA A 125 -16.51 -20.62 -25.40
N LEU A 126 -17.05 -21.36 -26.37
CA LEU A 126 -18.13 -20.90 -27.24
C LEU A 126 -19.39 -20.66 -26.40
N ILE A 127 -19.50 -19.48 -25.79
CA ILE A 127 -20.77 -18.99 -25.24
C ILE A 127 -21.55 -18.36 -26.38
N VAL A 128 -22.71 -18.93 -26.68
CA VAL A 128 -23.66 -18.41 -27.68
C VAL A 128 -24.36 -17.18 -27.10
N GLY A 129 -23.69 -16.03 -27.18
CA GLY A 129 -24.30 -14.70 -27.18
C GLY A 129 -24.50 -14.25 -28.63
N GLY A 130 -25.64 -13.65 -28.95
CA GLY A 130 -26.00 -13.34 -30.34
C GLY A 130 -25.07 -12.31 -30.96
N VAL A 131 -24.35 -12.69 -32.02
CA VAL A 131 -23.46 -11.78 -32.77
C VAL A 131 -24.26 -10.66 -33.42
N VAL A 132 -24.29 -9.49 -32.79
CA VAL A 132 -24.74 -8.25 -33.43
C VAL A 132 -23.57 -7.73 -34.27
N VAL A 133 -23.53 -8.15 -35.54
CA VAL A 133 -22.58 -7.61 -36.52
C VAL A 133 -22.97 -6.15 -36.80
N PHE A 134 -22.26 -5.19 -36.19
CA PHE A 134 -22.37 -3.78 -36.55
C PHE A 134 -21.70 -3.53 -37.91
N SER A 135 -22.49 -3.68 -38.99
CA SER A 135 -22.08 -3.37 -40.34
C SER A 135 -22.43 -1.92 -40.73
N GLY A 136 -21.41 -1.05 -40.79
CA GLY A 136 -21.43 0.19 -41.57
C GLY A 136 -22.06 1.41 -40.90
N GLY A 137 -21.24 2.43 -40.67
CA GLY A 137 -21.68 3.73 -40.15
C GLY A 137 -20.48 4.57 -39.72
N GLU A 138 -19.91 5.32 -40.65
CA GLU A 138 -18.87 6.30 -40.31
C GLU A 138 -19.54 7.50 -39.63
N ASN A 139 -19.13 7.77 -38.38
CA ASN A 139 -19.66 8.72 -37.38
C ASN A 139 -20.70 8.15 -36.38
N ASP A 140 -20.32 8.33 -35.10
CA ASP A 140 -21.05 8.09 -33.84
C ASP A 140 -21.32 6.64 -33.38
N GLY A 141 -20.34 6.05 -32.69
CA GLY A 141 -20.37 4.68 -32.17
C GLY A 141 -21.22 4.45 -30.92
N GLY A 142 -22.50 4.85 -30.92
CA GLY A 142 -23.49 4.47 -29.92
C GLY A 142 -24.51 3.45 -30.47
N THR A 143 -25.21 2.72 -29.60
CA THR A 143 -26.16 1.66 -30.01
C THR A 143 -27.62 2.15 -30.05
N GLY A 144 -28.54 1.33 -30.59
CA GLY A 144 -29.97 1.67 -30.66
C GLY A 144 -30.70 1.54 -29.32
N LYS A 145 -30.22 0.67 -28.42
CA LYS A 145 -30.77 0.46 -27.07
C LYS A 145 -29.69 0.44 -25.99
N ALA A 146 -30.10 0.68 -24.74
CA ALA A 146 -29.22 0.61 -23.58
C ALA A 146 -28.62 -0.79 -23.38
N SER A 147 -29.47 -1.83 -23.48
CA SER A 147 -29.05 -3.25 -23.46
C SER A 147 -27.97 -3.56 -24.49
N GLU A 148 -28.09 -3.04 -25.71
CA GLU A 148 -27.10 -3.24 -26.78
C GLU A 148 -25.75 -2.59 -26.44
N ALA A 149 -25.73 -1.41 -25.81
CA ALA A 149 -24.49 -0.74 -25.38
C ALA A 149 -23.76 -1.54 -24.30
N VAL A 150 -24.52 -2.06 -23.33
CA VAL A 150 -23.98 -2.89 -22.24
C VAL A 150 -23.50 -4.25 -22.77
N SER A 151 -24.23 -4.90 -23.67
CA SER A 151 -23.76 -6.11 -24.37
C SER A 151 -22.44 -5.86 -25.07
N ALA A 152 -22.38 -4.84 -25.94
CA ALA A 152 -21.19 -4.53 -26.72
C ALA A 152 -19.98 -4.21 -25.84
N TYR A 153 -20.20 -3.57 -24.68
CA TYR A 153 -19.13 -3.24 -23.73
C TYR A 153 -18.60 -4.50 -23.04
N LEU A 154 -19.49 -5.35 -22.51
CA LEU A 154 -19.10 -6.62 -21.90
C LEU A 154 -18.39 -7.53 -22.90
N GLU A 155 -18.86 -7.61 -24.14
CA GLU A 155 -18.19 -8.35 -25.21
C GLU A 155 -16.81 -7.77 -25.57
N ALA A 156 -16.66 -6.44 -25.61
CA ALA A 156 -15.37 -5.81 -25.87
C ALA A 156 -14.36 -6.09 -24.74
N LEU A 157 -14.82 -6.06 -23.48
CA LEU A 157 -14.04 -6.53 -22.33
C LEU A 157 -13.61 -7.99 -22.53
N GLN A 158 -14.56 -8.90 -22.76
CA GLN A 158 -14.31 -10.34 -22.97
C GLN A 158 -13.33 -10.65 -24.10
N ARG A 159 -13.37 -9.89 -25.21
CA ARG A 159 -12.44 -10.06 -26.34
C ARG A 159 -11.04 -9.51 -26.09
N GLY A 160 -10.83 -8.73 -25.03
CA GLY A 160 -9.56 -8.04 -24.82
C GLY A 160 -9.36 -6.83 -25.74
N ASP A 161 -10.43 -6.21 -26.23
CA ASP A 161 -10.41 -5.10 -27.19
C ASP A 161 -10.62 -3.77 -26.44
N ALA A 162 -9.50 -3.18 -26.01
CA ALA A 162 -9.51 -1.96 -25.21
C ALA A 162 -10.08 -0.79 -26.01
N LYS A 163 -9.81 -0.72 -27.32
CA LYS A 163 -10.31 0.36 -28.18
C LYS A 163 -11.82 0.30 -28.35
N ALA A 164 -12.40 -0.88 -28.60
CA ALA A 164 -13.85 -1.03 -28.69
C ALA A 164 -14.54 -0.76 -27.34
N ALA A 165 -13.96 -1.23 -26.23
CA ALA A 165 -14.49 -0.96 -24.90
C ALA A 165 -14.53 0.55 -24.61
N LEU A 166 -13.44 1.28 -24.86
CA LEU A 166 -13.36 2.73 -24.64
C LEU A 166 -14.28 3.56 -25.54
N ALA A 167 -14.57 3.10 -26.76
CA ALA A 167 -15.49 3.78 -27.68
C ALA A 167 -16.95 3.78 -27.20
N LEU A 168 -17.31 2.85 -26.31
CA LEU A 168 -18.65 2.72 -25.72
C LEU A 168 -18.84 3.58 -24.45
N GLY A 169 -17.82 4.31 -24.01
CA GLY A 169 -17.91 5.34 -22.99
C GLY A 169 -18.04 6.74 -23.61
N ARG A 170 -18.87 7.60 -23.02
CA ARG A 170 -18.94 9.03 -23.39
C ARG A 170 -17.71 9.79 -22.89
N ASP A 171 -17.46 9.69 -21.59
CA ASP A 171 -16.33 10.33 -20.92
C ASP A 171 -15.04 9.58 -21.26
N GLN A 172 -14.07 10.29 -21.82
CA GLN A 172 -12.73 9.74 -22.07
C GLN A 172 -11.84 9.89 -20.82
N PRO A 173 -11.11 8.84 -20.41
CA PRO A 173 -10.24 8.91 -19.25
C PRO A 173 -9.04 9.84 -19.52
N PRO A 174 -8.58 10.62 -18.52
CA PRO A 174 -7.48 11.57 -18.69
C PRO A 174 -6.10 10.90 -18.78
N ASP A 175 -6.01 9.59 -18.51
CA ASP A 175 -4.83 8.75 -18.75
C ASP A 175 -5.27 7.38 -19.25
N THR A 176 -4.60 6.89 -20.30
CA THR A 176 -4.81 5.57 -20.92
C THR A 176 -3.61 4.63 -20.75
N SER A 177 -2.61 5.00 -19.94
CA SER A 177 -1.36 4.25 -19.75
C SER A 177 -1.53 2.79 -19.29
N MET A 178 -2.65 2.46 -18.64
CA MET A 178 -3.04 1.12 -18.20
C MET A 178 -4.26 0.54 -18.96
N LEU A 179 -4.84 1.28 -19.91
CA LEU A 179 -6.04 0.91 -20.67
C LEU A 179 -5.63 0.35 -22.05
N THR A 180 -4.96 -0.79 -22.03
CA THR A 180 -4.43 -1.44 -23.24
C THR A 180 -5.01 -2.84 -23.44
N ASP A 181 -4.99 -3.30 -24.70
CA ASP A 181 -5.39 -4.63 -25.11
C ASP A 181 -4.66 -5.73 -24.32
N GLU A 182 -3.36 -5.56 -24.07
CA GLU A 182 -2.53 -6.52 -23.36
C GLU A 182 -2.97 -6.69 -21.91
N ILE A 183 -3.23 -5.58 -21.20
CA ILE A 183 -3.71 -5.60 -19.81
C ILE A 183 -5.12 -6.17 -19.75
N LEU A 184 -6.02 -5.76 -20.65
CA LEU A 184 -7.38 -6.26 -20.66
C LEU A 184 -7.44 -7.77 -20.95
N LYS A 185 -6.57 -8.30 -21.82
CA LYS A 185 -6.42 -9.74 -22.05
C LYS A 185 -5.93 -10.47 -20.79
N GLN A 186 -4.87 -9.98 -20.14
CA GLN A 186 -4.38 -10.55 -18.87
C GLN A 186 -5.47 -10.53 -17.77
N GLN A 187 -6.26 -9.46 -17.71
CA GLN A 187 -7.37 -9.30 -16.79
C GLN A 187 -8.49 -10.31 -17.04
N MET A 188 -8.87 -10.54 -18.29
CA MET A 188 -9.87 -11.56 -18.65
C MET A 188 -9.35 -13.00 -18.53
N GLU A 189 -8.06 -13.24 -18.73
CA GLU A 189 -7.45 -14.56 -18.48
C GLU A 189 -7.50 -14.95 -17.00
N LYS A 190 -7.28 -13.99 -16.10
CA LYS A 190 -7.30 -14.21 -14.64
C LYS A 190 -8.70 -14.14 -14.03
N PHE A 191 -9.56 -13.27 -14.55
CA PHE A 191 -10.88 -12.99 -13.99
C PHE A 191 -11.93 -12.78 -15.10
N PRO A 192 -12.28 -13.85 -15.82
CA PRO A 192 -13.14 -13.77 -17.01
C PRO A 192 -14.57 -13.36 -16.64
N ILE A 193 -15.20 -12.58 -17.52
CA ILE A 193 -16.65 -12.36 -17.52
C ILE A 193 -17.29 -13.45 -18.39
N THR A 194 -18.21 -14.23 -17.84
CA THR A 194 -18.88 -15.37 -18.51
C THR A 194 -20.38 -15.42 -18.18
N ASP A 195 -21.12 -16.32 -18.83
CA ASP A 195 -22.56 -16.57 -18.59
C ASP A 195 -23.47 -15.33 -18.63
N VAL A 196 -23.09 -14.30 -19.40
CA VAL A 196 -23.78 -13.02 -19.51
C VAL A 196 -25.21 -13.20 -20.03
N LYS A 197 -26.18 -12.65 -19.29
CA LYS A 197 -27.60 -12.60 -19.60
C LYS A 197 -28.13 -11.21 -19.33
N ILE A 198 -28.67 -10.56 -20.35
CA ILE A 198 -29.42 -9.31 -20.18
C ILE A 198 -30.91 -9.65 -20.05
N LEU A 199 -31.52 -9.23 -18.95
CA LEU A 199 -32.93 -9.50 -18.64
C LEU A 199 -33.88 -8.41 -19.12
N GLY A 200 -33.38 -7.19 -19.35
CA GLY A 200 -34.13 -6.13 -20.01
C GLY A 200 -33.66 -4.71 -19.67
N ASP A 201 -34.25 -3.75 -20.39
CA ASP A 201 -34.06 -2.31 -20.19
C ASP A 201 -35.21 -1.77 -19.34
N ILE A 202 -34.89 -1.23 -18.16
CA ILE A 202 -35.85 -0.60 -17.24
C ILE A 202 -35.72 0.92 -17.42
N PRO A 203 -36.71 1.63 -17.99
CA PRO A 203 -36.61 3.07 -18.23
C PRO A 203 -36.56 3.86 -16.91
N THR A 204 -35.75 4.92 -16.87
CA THR A 204 -35.68 5.87 -15.75
C THR A 204 -36.50 7.14 -16.05
N THR A 205 -36.85 7.90 -15.01
CA THR A 205 -37.76 9.07 -15.13
C THR A 205 -37.18 10.26 -15.88
N ASP A 206 -35.85 10.34 -15.99
CA ASP A 206 -35.09 11.31 -16.80
C ASP A 206 -34.92 10.86 -18.28
N GLY A 207 -35.41 9.67 -18.63
CA GLY A 207 -35.31 9.09 -19.96
C GLY A 207 -34.00 8.35 -20.25
N GLY A 208 -33.21 8.06 -19.22
CA GLY A 208 -32.17 7.02 -19.25
C GLY A 208 -32.76 5.61 -19.13
N ALA A 209 -31.90 4.63 -18.83
CA ALA A 209 -32.30 3.26 -18.58
C ALA A 209 -31.36 2.55 -17.60
N MET A 210 -31.90 1.61 -16.82
CA MET A 210 -31.15 0.61 -16.07
C MET A 210 -31.21 -0.72 -16.82
N VAL A 211 -30.06 -1.23 -17.24
CA VAL A 211 -29.94 -2.53 -17.90
C VAL A 211 -29.72 -3.59 -16.82
N HIS A 212 -30.65 -4.55 -16.70
CA HIS A 212 -30.52 -5.65 -15.75
C HIS A 212 -29.67 -6.77 -16.36
N VAL A 213 -28.49 -7.02 -15.78
CA VAL A 213 -27.52 -8.01 -16.25
C VAL A 213 -27.20 -9.01 -15.14
N ILE A 214 -27.18 -10.29 -15.50
CA ILE A 214 -26.60 -11.37 -14.68
C ILE A 214 -25.40 -11.93 -15.44
N ALA A 215 -24.26 -12.11 -14.77
CA ALA A 215 -23.08 -12.76 -15.32
C ALA A 215 -22.27 -13.45 -14.22
N LYS A 216 -21.28 -14.25 -14.62
CA LYS A 216 -20.20 -14.68 -13.74
C LYS A 216 -18.98 -13.79 -13.97
N VAL A 217 -18.36 -13.31 -12.89
CA VAL A 217 -17.13 -12.51 -12.93
C VAL A 217 -16.08 -13.25 -12.10
N GLY A 218 -15.03 -13.77 -12.74
CA GLY A 218 -14.09 -14.70 -12.11
C GLY A 218 -14.73 -16.01 -11.61
N GLY A 219 -15.90 -16.38 -12.16
CA GLY A 219 -16.72 -17.52 -11.72
C GLY A 219 -17.75 -17.19 -10.63
N ILE A 220 -17.70 -16.00 -10.03
CA ILE A 220 -18.63 -15.54 -9.00
C ILE A 220 -19.89 -14.98 -9.66
N ASP A 221 -21.07 -15.43 -9.21
CA ASP A 221 -22.35 -14.92 -9.71
C ASP A 221 -22.56 -13.45 -9.31
N SER A 222 -22.92 -12.62 -10.28
CA SER A 222 -23.19 -11.19 -10.13
C SER A 222 -24.50 -10.84 -10.86
N ASP A 223 -25.41 -10.21 -10.13
CA ASP A 223 -26.73 -9.73 -10.60
C ASP A 223 -26.79 -8.23 -10.32
N GLU A 224 -26.78 -7.41 -11.37
CA GLU A 224 -26.62 -5.96 -11.27
C GLU A 224 -27.50 -5.18 -12.24
N ARG A 225 -27.72 -3.90 -11.90
CA ARG A 225 -28.40 -2.93 -12.77
C ARG A 225 -27.44 -1.83 -13.17
N ILE A 226 -27.03 -1.85 -14.44
CA ILE A 226 -26.09 -0.87 -14.99
C ILE A 226 -26.89 0.32 -15.53
N THR A 227 -26.71 1.49 -14.93
CA THR A 227 -27.44 2.72 -15.29
C THR A 227 -26.76 3.44 -16.44
N LEU A 228 -27.52 3.74 -17.49
CA LEU A 228 -27.13 4.58 -18.61
C LEU A 228 -27.98 5.85 -18.61
N GLU A 229 -27.31 7.00 -18.59
CA GLU A 229 -27.94 8.30 -18.79
C GLU A 229 -28.56 8.37 -20.21
N LYS A 230 -29.60 9.18 -20.39
CA LYS A 230 -30.19 9.42 -21.72
C LYS A 230 -29.11 9.85 -22.74
N PRO A 231 -29.07 9.31 -23.97
CA PRO A 231 -28.14 9.80 -24.97
C PRO A 231 -28.52 11.21 -25.46
N PRO A 232 -27.55 12.05 -25.83
CA PRO A 232 -27.82 13.33 -26.50
C PRO A 232 -28.60 13.15 -27.81
N PRO A 233 -29.36 14.18 -28.28
CA PRO A 233 -30.13 14.08 -29.51
C PRO A 233 -29.26 13.77 -30.73
N GLY A 234 -29.50 12.63 -31.38
CA GLY A 234 -28.74 12.16 -32.54
C GLY A 234 -27.61 11.17 -32.21
N GLU A 235 -27.24 11.03 -30.93
CA GLU A 235 -26.28 10.03 -30.47
C GLU A 235 -26.97 8.72 -30.08
N GLY A 236 -26.25 7.60 -30.19
CA GLY A 236 -26.70 6.31 -29.67
C GLY A 236 -26.38 6.10 -28.19
N TRP A 237 -26.88 5.02 -27.61
CA TRP A 237 -26.61 4.66 -26.21
C TRP A 237 -25.14 4.29 -25.99
N LYS A 238 -24.58 4.78 -24.89
CA LYS A 238 -23.20 4.58 -24.40
C LYS A 238 -23.20 4.60 -22.88
N LEU A 239 -22.22 3.93 -22.25
CA LEU A 239 -21.94 4.10 -20.82
C LEU A 239 -21.47 5.54 -20.55
N LYS A 240 -21.55 5.98 -19.28
CA LYS A 240 -21.02 7.29 -18.88
C LYS A 240 -19.50 7.32 -19.08
N SER A 241 -18.79 6.40 -18.41
CA SER A 241 -17.38 6.08 -18.66
C SER A 241 -17.26 4.63 -19.13
N ALA A 242 -16.18 4.31 -19.84
CA ALA A 242 -15.76 2.94 -20.15
C ALA A 242 -14.53 2.49 -19.34
N ALA A 243 -13.95 3.40 -18.56
CA ALA A 243 -12.81 3.14 -17.68
C ALA A 243 -13.18 3.46 -16.22
N MET A 244 -12.89 2.52 -15.33
CA MET A 244 -13.04 2.68 -13.89
C MET A 244 -11.85 3.46 -13.34
N SER A 245 -12.11 4.43 -12.47
CA SER A 245 -11.05 5.10 -11.72
C SER A 245 -10.73 4.36 -10.42
N VAL A 246 -9.45 4.09 -10.18
CA VAL A 246 -8.98 3.40 -8.98
C VAL A 246 -8.15 4.33 -8.13
N GLU A 247 -8.55 4.51 -6.87
CA GLU A 247 -7.81 5.27 -5.86
C GLU A 247 -7.03 4.33 -4.93
N PHE A 248 -5.72 4.44 -4.92
CA PHE A 248 -4.82 3.68 -4.07
C PHE A 248 -4.52 4.47 -2.79
N LYS A 249 -4.85 3.88 -1.63
CA LYS A 249 -4.58 4.47 -0.30
C LYS A 249 -3.13 4.22 0.11
N ILE A 250 -2.23 4.98 -0.52
CA ILE A 250 -0.76 4.92 -0.32
C ILE A 250 -0.20 6.16 0.40
N GLN A 251 -1.05 7.13 0.78
CA GLN A 251 -0.61 8.42 1.33
C GLN A 251 0.06 8.29 2.71
N ASP A 252 -0.39 7.33 3.52
CA ASP A 252 0.16 7.05 4.86
C ASP A 252 1.37 6.09 4.84
N MET A 253 1.80 5.66 3.65
CA MET A 253 2.91 4.71 3.46
C MET A 253 4.23 5.44 3.21
N ASN A 254 5.34 4.80 3.58
CA ASN A 254 6.67 5.25 3.21
C ASN A 254 6.78 5.48 1.68
N PRO A 255 7.26 6.64 1.20
CA PRO A 255 7.35 6.92 -0.24
C PRO A 255 8.27 5.98 -1.03
N GLY A 256 9.21 5.29 -0.38
CA GLY A 256 10.04 4.26 -0.99
C GLY A 256 9.26 2.96 -1.25
N LEU A 257 8.48 2.50 -0.26
CA LEU A 257 7.57 1.36 -0.45
C LEU A 257 6.49 1.69 -1.49
N ALA A 258 5.85 2.87 -1.39
CA ALA A 258 4.77 3.26 -2.29
C ALA A 258 5.20 3.32 -3.77
N LYS A 259 6.45 3.75 -4.05
CA LYS A 259 7.05 3.71 -5.40
C LYS A 259 7.28 2.30 -5.93
N SER A 260 7.40 1.30 -5.06
CA SER A 260 7.64 -0.08 -5.48
C SER A 260 6.37 -0.73 -6.04
N ILE A 261 5.18 -0.26 -5.62
CA ILE A 261 3.90 -0.87 -5.95
C ILE A 261 3.60 -0.73 -7.45
N THR A 262 3.25 -1.85 -8.06
CA THR A 262 2.77 -1.92 -9.44
C THR A 262 1.30 -2.34 -9.51
N VAL A 263 0.66 -1.97 -10.61
CA VAL A 263 -0.63 -2.43 -11.09
C VAL A 263 -0.42 -2.93 -12.51
N TRP A 264 -0.68 -4.22 -12.77
CA TRP A 264 -0.36 -4.83 -14.07
C TRP A 264 1.07 -4.49 -14.56
N ASP A 265 2.06 -4.72 -13.68
CA ASP A 265 3.49 -4.38 -13.82
C ASP A 265 3.86 -2.91 -14.10
N LYS A 266 2.88 -2.01 -14.18
CA LYS A 266 3.09 -0.55 -14.32
C LYS A 266 3.10 0.12 -12.94
N PRO A 267 3.97 1.13 -12.70
CA PRO A 267 4.02 1.80 -11.40
C PRO A 267 2.71 2.54 -11.09
N VAL A 268 2.27 2.52 -9.84
CA VAL A 268 1.14 3.33 -9.39
C VAL A 268 1.44 4.83 -9.58
N PRO A 269 0.56 5.63 -10.22
CA PRO A 269 0.77 7.07 -10.36
C PRO A 269 0.94 7.78 -9.02
N LYS A 270 1.83 8.79 -8.97
CA LYS A 270 2.11 9.57 -7.73
C LYS A 270 0.89 10.26 -7.12
N SER A 271 -0.17 10.47 -7.90
CA SER A 271 -1.48 10.97 -7.46
C SER A 271 -2.24 9.98 -6.58
N GLY A 272 -1.83 8.71 -6.54
CA GLY A 272 -2.64 7.62 -5.99
C GLY A 272 -3.88 7.30 -6.83
N LYS A 273 -3.99 7.78 -8.07
CA LYS A 273 -5.15 7.55 -8.94
C LYS A 273 -4.73 7.03 -10.32
N ALA A 274 -5.29 5.90 -10.74
CA ALA A 274 -5.15 5.34 -12.09
C ALA A 274 -6.52 5.08 -12.73
N TYR A 275 -6.53 4.71 -14.01
CA TYR A 275 -7.71 4.30 -14.76
C TYR A 275 -7.47 2.93 -15.38
N VAL A 276 -8.40 2.00 -15.17
CA VAL A 276 -8.32 0.59 -15.60
C VAL A 276 -9.69 0.14 -16.10
N PHE A 277 -9.76 -1.02 -16.74
CA PHE A 277 -11.05 -1.64 -17.05
C PHE A 277 -11.67 -2.28 -15.78
N PRO A 278 -13.00 -2.27 -15.60
CA PRO A 278 -13.68 -2.98 -14.51
C PRO A 278 -13.32 -4.47 -14.48
N GLY A 279 -13.11 -5.04 -13.29
CA GLY A 279 -12.55 -6.38 -13.10
C GLY A 279 -11.27 -6.35 -12.24
N LEU A 280 -10.48 -7.43 -12.28
CA LEU A 280 -9.35 -7.60 -11.36
C LEU A 280 -8.34 -6.43 -11.45
N VAL A 281 -7.94 -5.89 -10.30
CA VAL A 281 -6.77 -5.00 -10.19
C VAL A 281 -5.66 -5.81 -9.56
N GLU A 282 -4.77 -6.33 -10.40
CA GLU A 282 -3.60 -7.07 -9.93
C GLU A 282 -2.55 -6.10 -9.39
N LEU A 283 -2.25 -6.23 -8.10
CA LEU A 283 -1.15 -5.53 -7.43
C LEU A 283 0.13 -6.37 -7.51
N GLY A 284 1.27 -5.70 -7.58
CA GLY A 284 2.59 -6.31 -7.53
C GLY A 284 3.66 -5.39 -6.96
N SER A 285 4.92 -5.82 -7.02
CA SER A 285 6.07 -4.96 -6.70
C SER A 285 7.17 -5.04 -7.75
N SER A 286 7.77 -3.89 -8.01
CA SER A 286 9.04 -3.75 -8.73
C SER A 286 10.27 -4.05 -7.84
N ASN A 287 10.09 -4.17 -6.52
CA ASN A 287 11.14 -4.63 -5.61
C ASN A 287 10.91 -6.11 -5.26
N PRO A 288 11.76 -7.06 -5.70
CA PRO A 288 11.59 -8.48 -5.39
C PRO A 288 11.69 -8.81 -3.90
N ALA A 289 12.22 -7.91 -3.06
CA ALA A 289 12.21 -8.06 -1.61
C ALA A 289 10.83 -7.84 -0.97
N LEU A 290 9.86 -7.35 -1.75
CA LEU A 290 8.51 -7.00 -1.32
C LEU A 290 7.46 -7.85 -2.03
N GLU A 291 6.39 -8.15 -1.31
CA GLU A 291 5.16 -8.75 -1.81
C GLU A 291 4.04 -7.73 -1.57
N VAL A 292 3.17 -7.52 -2.57
CA VAL A 292 2.07 -6.56 -2.48
C VAL A 292 0.76 -7.24 -2.82
N GLY A 293 -0.25 -7.06 -1.99
CA GLY A 293 -1.61 -7.54 -2.22
C GLY A 293 -2.66 -6.55 -1.72
N ASN A 294 -3.93 -6.91 -1.85
CA ASN A 294 -5.01 -6.14 -1.22
C ASN A 294 -5.04 -6.43 0.28
N SER A 295 -5.21 -5.40 1.11
CA SER A 295 -5.31 -5.56 2.56
C SER A 295 -6.50 -6.45 2.95
N PRO A 296 -6.34 -7.49 3.79
CA PRO A 296 -7.45 -8.33 4.23
C PRO A 296 -8.46 -7.55 5.09
N ALA A 297 -8.11 -6.36 5.57
CA ALA A 297 -9.01 -5.48 6.33
C ALA A 297 -10.19 -4.93 5.51
N VAL A 298 -10.14 -4.97 4.16
CA VAL A 298 -11.30 -4.59 3.32
C VAL A 298 -12.27 -5.74 3.04
N GLY A 299 -12.02 -6.94 3.59
CA GLY A 299 -12.85 -8.11 3.34
C GLY A 299 -12.62 -8.73 1.96
N ASN A 300 -13.60 -9.48 1.44
CA ASN A 300 -13.51 -9.96 0.08
C ASN A 300 -13.73 -8.80 -0.90
N ALA A 301 -12.74 -8.54 -1.74
CA ALA A 301 -12.73 -7.50 -2.77
C ALA A 301 -12.73 -8.08 -4.20
N ASP A 302 -13.20 -9.32 -4.36
CA ASP A 302 -13.42 -9.95 -5.67
C ASP A 302 -14.31 -9.06 -6.56
N PRO A 303 -13.88 -8.75 -7.80
CA PRO A 303 -14.66 -7.94 -8.73
C PRO A 303 -16.03 -8.52 -9.08
N THR A 304 -17.01 -7.65 -9.27
CA THR A 304 -18.36 -7.99 -9.77
C THR A 304 -18.81 -6.95 -10.81
N LEU A 305 -19.99 -7.14 -11.41
CA LEU A 305 -20.58 -6.14 -12.33
C LEU A 305 -20.87 -4.79 -11.63
N TYR A 306 -20.85 -4.73 -10.28
CA TYR A 306 -21.02 -3.49 -9.52
C TYR A 306 -19.95 -2.43 -9.87
N GLU A 307 -18.75 -2.87 -10.27
CA GLU A 307 -17.69 -1.95 -10.71
C GLU A 307 -18.05 -1.21 -12.01
N ILE A 308 -18.91 -1.81 -12.85
CA ILE A 308 -19.41 -1.20 -14.08
C ILE A 308 -20.51 -0.19 -13.78
N SER A 309 -21.30 -0.39 -12.71
CA SER A 309 -22.34 0.56 -12.30
C SER A 309 -21.77 1.79 -11.57
N THR A 310 -20.67 1.64 -10.83
CA THR A 310 -20.03 2.75 -10.08
C THR A 310 -18.84 3.39 -10.78
N MET A 311 -18.18 2.71 -11.72
CA MET A 311 -16.96 3.15 -12.41
C MET A 311 -15.84 3.67 -11.47
N SER A 312 -15.83 3.20 -10.22
CA SER A 312 -14.88 3.63 -9.21
C SER A 312 -14.59 2.56 -8.16
N ARG A 313 -13.33 2.45 -7.74
CA ARG A 313 -12.90 1.59 -6.63
C ARG A 313 -11.80 2.23 -5.81
N VAL A 314 -11.84 1.98 -4.50
CA VAL A 314 -10.73 2.28 -3.58
C VAL A 314 -9.96 1.00 -3.30
N VAL A 315 -8.64 1.05 -3.41
CA VAL A 315 -7.71 -0.05 -3.14
C VAL A 315 -6.83 0.33 -1.96
N TYR A 316 -6.60 -0.63 -1.06
CA TYR A 316 -5.75 -0.48 0.12
C TYR A 316 -4.59 -1.48 -0.01
N PRO A 317 -3.45 -1.10 -0.63
CA PRO A 317 -2.32 -2.00 -0.80
C PRO A 317 -1.71 -2.37 0.56
N GLU A 318 -1.52 -3.65 0.80
CA GLU A 318 -0.72 -4.18 1.89
C GLU A 318 0.63 -4.63 1.32
N VAL A 319 1.72 -4.14 1.91
CA VAL A 319 3.09 -4.48 1.51
C VAL A 319 3.73 -5.33 2.60
N LYS A 320 4.28 -6.48 2.23
CA LYS A 320 4.95 -7.44 3.11
C LYS A 320 6.37 -7.69 2.61
N VAL A 321 7.23 -8.21 3.49
CA VAL A 321 8.51 -8.81 3.08
C VAL A 321 8.20 -10.11 2.34
N SER A 322 8.72 -10.31 1.14
CA SER A 322 8.56 -11.55 0.38
C SER A 322 9.50 -12.66 0.91
N ASP A 323 9.37 -13.91 0.43
CA ASP A 323 10.37 -14.94 0.75
C ASP A 323 11.76 -14.60 0.21
N THR A 324 11.82 -14.02 -0.99
CA THR A 324 13.07 -13.48 -1.57
C THR A 324 13.64 -12.37 -0.68
N GLY A 325 12.79 -11.47 -0.18
CA GLY A 325 13.19 -10.40 0.76
C GLY A 325 13.70 -10.94 2.09
N ARG A 326 13.05 -11.98 2.64
CA ARG A 326 13.52 -12.67 3.85
C ARG A 326 14.93 -13.25 3.65
N GLN A 327 15.23 -13.81 2.47
CA GLN A 327 16.58 -14.29 2.17
C GLN A 327 17.58 -13.14 2.01
N MET A 328 17.22 -12.08 1.26
CA MET A 328 18.09 -10.90 1.09
C MET A 328 18.44 -10.26 2.43
N VAL A 329 17.48 -10.10 3.34
CA VAL A 329 17.73 -9.57 4.69
C VAL A 329 18.65 -10.49 5.50
N ARG A 330 18.55 -11.82 5.39
CA ARG A 330 19.49 -12.75 6.04
C ARG A 330 20.90 -12.62 5.47
N ASP A 331 21.04 -12.48 4.16
CA ASP A 331 22.34 -12.32 3.50
C ASP A 331 23.02 -11.00 3.89
N GLU A 332 22.26 -9.89 3.95
CA GLU A 332 22.76 -8.58 4.38
C GLU A 332 22.99 -8.51 5.89
N LEU A 333 22.15 -9.17 6.71
CA LEU A 333 22.40 -9.35 8.15
C LEU A 333 23.73 -10.09 8.37
N LYS A 334 23.97 -11.17 7.63
CA LYS A 334 25.24 -11.90 7.72
C LYS A 334 26.43 -11.01 7.38
N LYS A 335 26.38 -10.25 6.29
CA LYS A 335 27.45 -9.28 5.93
C LYS A 335 27.67 -8.22 7.01
N ALA A 336 26.59 -7.73 7.63
CA ALA A 336 26.68 -6.76 8.72
C ALA A 336 27.35 -7.35 9.98
N LEU A 337 27.01 -8.60 10.34
CA LEU A 337 27.64 -9.31 11.46
C LEU A 337 29.10 -9.71 11.18
N ASP A 338 29.41 -10.12 9.93
CA ASP A 338 30.77 -10.39 9.47
C ASP A 338 31.64 -9.12 9.60
N LYS A 339 31.14 -7.97 9.16
CA LYS A 339 31.80 -6.66 9.33
C LYS A 339 31.96 -6.27 10.81
N CYS A 340 30.98 -6.57 11.66
CA CYS A 340 31.09 -6.34 13.10
C CYS A 340 32.18 -7.18 13.78
N ALA A 341 32.53 -8.33 13.20
CA ALA A 341 33.61 -9.18 13.67
C ALA A 341 35.02 -8.71 13.23
N GLU A 342 35.13 -7.77 12.28
CA GLU A 342 36.41 -7.16 11.88
C GLU A 342 36.99 -6.19 12.94
N SER A 343 36.17 -5.75 13.90
CA SER A 343 36.62 -4.86 14.96
C SER A 343 37.48 -5.56 16.00
N THR A 344 38.41 -4.84 16.63
CA THR A 344 39.17 -5.33 17.80
C THR A 344 38.60 -4.83 19.14
N SER A 345 37.58 -3.96 19.11
CA SER A 345 36.94 -3.42 20.31
C SER A 345 36.12 -4.50 21.03
N LEU A 346 36.07 -4.43 22.36
CA LEU A 346 35.19 -5.25 23.19
C LEU A 346 33.71 -4.90 23.03
N GLU A 347 33.40 -3.74 22.45
CA GLU A 347 32.03 -3.25 22.25
C GLU A 347 31.93 -2.37 20.98
N PRO A 348 32.05 -2.95 19.76
CA PRO A 348 32.16 -2.18 18.51
C PRO A 348 30.91 -1.33 18.17
N PRO A 349 31.03 -0.02 17.89
CA PRO A 349 29.88 0.86 17.65
C PRO A 349 28.98 0.36 16.53
N LYS A 350 27.66 0.45 16.74
CA LYS A 350 26.60 -0.10 15.88
C LYS A 350 26.71 -1.61 15.62
N CYS A 351 27.23 -2.38 16.56
CA CYS A 351 27.26 -3.84 16.49
C CYS A 351 26.70 -4.51 17.75
N PRO A 352 26.10 -5.73 17.61
CA PRO A 352 25.51 -6.47 18.72
C PRO A 352 26.54 -7.24 19.56
N ASN A 353 27.74 -7.52 19.05
CA ASN A 353 28.80 -8.16 19.82
C ASN A 353 29.32 -7.24 20.94
N LYS A 354 29.35 -7.77 22.17
CA LYS A 354 29.81 -7.09 23.38
C LYS A 354 30.40 -8.10 24.37
N ALA A 355 31.58 -7.80 24.90
CA ALA A 355 32.27 -8.60 25.92
C ALA A 355 32.68 -7.71 27.11
N ALA A 356 31.79 -7.60 28.10
CA ALA A 356 32.00 -6.76 29.28
C ALA A 356 32.62 -7.55 30.44
N ARG A 357 33.96 -7.59 30.50
CA ARG A 357 34.74 -8.13 31.63
C ARG A 357 35.86 -7.16 32.01
N SER A 358 36.06 -6.93 33.30
CA SER A 358 37.01 -5.92 33.82
C SER A 358 38.48 -6.30 33.64
N ASP A 359 38.76 -7.58 33.45
CA ASP A 359 40.09 -8.14 33.23
C ASP A 359 40.48 -8.26 31.74
N PHE A 360 39.55 -7.99 30.81
CA PHE A 360 39.85 -8.01 29.38
C PHE A 360 40.59 -6.74 28.95
N VAL A 361 41.61 -6.91 28.09
CA VAL A 361 42.41 -5.82 27.55
C VAL A 361 41.67 -5.17 26.38
N ALA A 362 41.48 -3.85 26.45
CA ALA A 362 40.88 -3.05 25.38
C ALA A 362 41.58 -3.26 24.03
N ASP A 363 40.81 -3.16 22.95
CA ASP A 363 41.25 -3.27 21.54
C ASP A 363 42.07 -4.53 21.21
N SER A 364 41.92 -5.59 22.00
CA SER A 364 42.61 -6.87 21.83
C SER A 364 41.71 -8.03 21.40
N ALA A 365 40.41 -7.79 21.18
CA ALA A 365 39.48 -8.81 20.75
C ALA A 365 39.76 -9.24 19.31
N LYS A 366 39.53 -10.52 19.04
CA LYS A 366 39.38 -11.09 17.70
C LYS A 366 38.04 -11.79 17.69
N TRP A 367 37.04 -11.15 17.10
CA TRP A 367 35.70 -11.71 17.00
C TRP A 367 35.62 -12.71 15.84
N THR A 368 34.66 -13.62 15.93
CA THR A 368 34.23 -14.50 14.84
C THR A 368 32.72 -14.33 14.74
N ALA A 369 32.25 -13.94 13.56
CA ALA A 369 30.82 -13.70 13.35
C ALA A 369 30.02 -15.00 13.46
N PRO A 370 28.73 -14.92 13.85
CA PRO A 370 27.85 -16.08 13.93
C PRO A 370 27.72 -16.77 12.56
N SER A 371 27.77 -18.09 12.57
CA SER A 371 27.49 -18.94 11.41
C SER A 371 26.05 -19.46 11.38
N ASP A 372 25.40 -19.51 12.55
CA ASP A 372 23.98 -19.82 12.73
C ASP A 372 23.21 -18.54 13.07
N LEU A 373 22.09 -18.32 12.35
CA LEU A 373 21.18 -17.20 12.50
C LEU A 373 19.71 -17.67 12.58
N GLU A 374 19.43 -18.96 12.78
CA GLU A 374 18.06 -19.50 12.86
C GLU A 374 17.28 -18.93 14.06
N ALA A 375 17.98 -18.51 15.12
CA ALA A 375 17.42 -17.81 16.26
C ALA A 375 17.21 -16.29 16.04
N VAL A 376 17.48 -15.77 14.84
CA VAL A 376 17.22 -14.38 14.43
C VAL A 376 16.04 -14.32 13.47
N THR A 377 15.02 -13.56 13.86
CA THR A 377 13.74 -13.43 13.15
C THR A 377 13.62 -12.08 12.44
N ILE A 378 12.97 -12.11 11.28
CA ILE A 378 12.54 -10.92 10.55
C ILE A 378 11.03 -10.83 10.80
N ASN A 379 10.63 -9.86 11.62
CA ASN A 379 9.28 -9.71 12.12
C ASN A 379 8.48 -8.73 11.24
N PHE A 380 7.47 -8.08 11.82
CA PHE A 380 6.65 -7.07 11.19
C PHE A 380 7.50 -5.99 10.49
N MET A 381 7.04 -5.59 9.31
CA MET A 381 7.53 -4.41 8.60
C MET A 381 6.54 -3.27 8.80
N ASP A 382 7.01 -2.16 9.36
CA ASP A 382 6.17 -0.97 9.49
C ASP A 382 6.05 -0.26 8.13
N PRO A 383 4.84 -0.17 7.54
CA PRO A 383 4.64 0.46 6.25
C PRO A 383 4.92 1.97 6.26
N LYS A 384 4.94 2.63 7.44
CA LYS A 384 5.22 4.07 7.55
C LYS A 384 6.72 4.37 7.45
N THR A 385 7.56 3.55 8.09
CA THR A 385 9.02 3.71 8.05
C THR A 385 9.69 2.93 6.92
N GLY A 386 9.03 1.90 6.36
CA GLY A 386 9.61 1.01 5.36
C GLY A 386 10.62 0.01 5.93
N LYS A 387 10.62 -0.18 7.26
CA LYS A 387 11.60 -0.98 7.98
C LYS A 387 11.01 -2.29 8.49
N ALA A 388 11.69 -3.40 8.22
CA ALA A 388 11.41 -4.71 8.81
C ALA A 388 12.25 -4.90 10.07
N MET A 389 11.59 -5.22 11.17
CA MET A 389 12.23 -5.41 12.48
C MET A 389 13.04 -6.72 12.50
N ILE A 390 14.30 -6.65 12.92
CA ILE A 390 15.18 -7.80 13.14
C ILE A 390 15.33 -7.99 14.66
N ILE A 391 14.99 -9.18 15.16
CA ILE A 391 15.18 -9.52 16.57
C ILE A 391 15.55 -10.99 16.77
N GLY A 392 16.49 -11.24 17.66
CA GLY A 392 16.84 -12.59 18.10
C GLY A 392 18.16 -12.64 18.85
N ASN A 393 18.80 -13.81 18.84
CA ASN A 393 20.13 -13.99 19.42
C ASN A 393 21.05 -14.69 18.43
N ALA A 394 22.35 -14.40 18.50
CA ALA A 394 23.37 -15.08 17.72
C ALA A 394 24.67 -15.22 18.52
N GLU A 395 25.37 -16.35 18.39
CA GLU A 395 26.62 -16.59 19.10
C GLU A 395 27.82 -16.06 18.32
N PHE A 396 28.49 -15.06 18.88
CA PHE A 396 29.79 -14.59 18.39
C PHE A 396 30.91 -15.38 19.06
N GLY A 397 31.86 -15.88 18.27
CA GLY A 397 33.14 -16.33 18.81
C GLY A 397 34.02 -15.14 19.20
N ILE A 398 34.89 -15.31 20.20
CA ILE A 398 35.88 -14.32 20.61
C ILE A 398 37.18 -15.00 21.02
N SER A 399 38.31 -14.36 20.71
CA SER A 399 39.60 -14.57 21.36
C SER A 399 40.13 -13.23 21.86
N VAL A 400 40.54 -13.12 23.12
CA VAL A 400 40.83 -11.83 23.78
C VAL A 400 41.96 -11.98 24.81
N ARG A 401 42.80 -10.94 24.97
CA ARG A 401 43.85 -10.95 26.00
C ARG A 401 43.30 -10.49 27.35
N THR A 402 43.72 -11.15 28.41
CA THR A 402 43.45 -10.74 29.80
C THR A 402 44.60 -9.89 30.35
N GLN A 403 44.35 -9.19 31.45
CA GLN A 403 45.37 -8.42 32.18
C GLN A 403 46.46 -9.30 32.81
N SER A 404 46.23 -10.60 32.99
CA SER A 404 47.26 -11.57 33.38
C SER A 404 48.24 -11.93 32.24
N GLY A 405 47.96 -11.50 31.01
CA GLY A 405 48.76 -11.79 29.82
C GLY A 405 48.34 -13.06 29.07
N GLU A 406 47.34 -13.78 29.57
CA GLU A 406 46.77 -14.96 28.91
C GLU A 406 45.82 -14.55 27.76
N THR A 407 45.46 -15.51 26.92
CA THR A 407 44.45 -15.32 25.87
C THR A 407 43.29 -16.28 26.11
N GLU A 408 42.14 -15.75 26.50
CA GLU A 408 40.91 -16.52 26.61
C GLU A 408 40.24 -16.63 25.23
N THR A 409 39.53 -17.73 24.99
CA THR A 409 38.76 -17.96 23.76
C THR A 409 37.45 -18.66 24.10
N GLY A 410 36.34 -18.23 23.50
CA GLY A 410 35.00 -18.75 23.79
C GLY A 410 33.93 -18.13 22.89
N THR A 411 32.68 -18.17 23.34
CA THR A 411 31.55 -17.52 22.66
C THR A 411 30.80 -16.58 23.60
N PHE A 412 30.17 -15.56 23.02
CA PHE A 412 29.19 -14.71 23.68
C PHE A 412 27.87 -14.74 22.90
N LEU A 413 26.77 -14.99 23.60
CA LEU A 413 25.42 -14.87 23.05
C LEU A 413 25.06 -13.38 22.97
N ALA A 414 24.96 -12.85 21.75
CA ALA A 414 24.61 -11.45 21.50
C ALA A 414 23.12 -11.33 21.16
N SER A 415 22.43 -10.39 21.80
CA SER A 415 21.09 -9.95 21.38
C SER A 415 21.22 -9.19 20.07
N VAL A 416 20.68 -9.73 18.98
CA VAL A 416 20.63 -9.07 17.68
C VAL A 416 19.33 -8.28 17.62
N PHE A 417 19.43 -6.96 17.59
CA PHE A 417 18.31 -6.03 17.51
C PHE A 417 18.60 -4.93 16.49
N GLY A 418 17.66 -4.65 15.60
CA GLY A 418 17.87 -3.70 14.52
C GLY A 418 16.76 -3.75 13.47
N ASN A 419 17.04 -3.17 12.31
CA ASN A 419 16.07 -3.01 11.24
C ASN A 419 16.72 -3.25 9.87
N ALA A 420 15.97 -3.88 8.96
CA ALA A 420 16.25 -3.84 7.53
C ALA A 420 15.40 -2.75 6.86
N ASP A 421 16.03 -1.79 6.17
CA ASP A 421 15.35 -0.85 5.29
C ASP A 421 14.94 -1.56 3.99
N MET A 422 13.65 -1.88 3.90
CA MET A 422 13.04 -2.59 2.77
C MET A 422 12.68 -1.67 1.60
N THR A 423 12.93 -0.35 1.73
CA THR A 423 12.82 0.59 0.61
C THR A 423 13.99 0.48 -0.36
N GLN A 424 15.07 -0.19 0.07
CA GLN A 424 16.27 -0.47 -0.71
C GLN A 424 16.20 -1.87 -1.35
N ASN A 425 16.99 -2.08 -2.40
CA ASN A 425 17.19 -3.39 -3.03
C ASN A 425 18.69 -3.54 -3.43
N PRO A 426 19.49 -4.37 -2.72
CA PRO A 426 19.11 -5.17 -1.55
C PRO A 426 18.73 -4.31 -0.32
N PRO A 427 17.99 -4.87 0.65
CA PRO A 427 17.66 -4.16 1.90
C PRO A 427 18.90 -3.79 2.72
N VAL A 428 18.88 -2.66 3.42
CA VAL A 428 20.03 -2.22 4.23
C VAL A 428 19.79 -2.52 5.71
N VAL A 429 20.65 -3.32 6.34
CA VAL A 429 20.59 -3.64 7.77
C VAL A 429 21.35 -2.58 8.60
N ASP A 430 20.68 -2.02 9.60
CA ASP A 430 21.29 -1.19 10.66
C ASP A 430 20.92 -1.78 12.03
N PHE A 431 21.86 -1.75 12.98
CA PHE A 431 21.64 -2.29 14.32
C PHE A 431 21.24 -1.16 15.27
N ASP A 432 20.10 -1.35 15.93
CA ASP A 432 19.56 -0.44 16.94
C ASP A 432 20.35 -0.65 18.24
N ARG A 433 21.46 0.07 18.38
CA ARG A 433 22.33 -0.09 19.55
C ARG A 433 21.72 0.56 20.79
N ALA A 434 21.60 -0.21 21.86
CA ALA A 434 21.33 0.27 23.22
C ALA A 434 22.61 0.78 23.90
#